data_AF-A0A8S3XHH0-F1
#
_entry.id   AF-A0A8S3XHH0-F1
#
_cell.length_a   1.000
_cell.length_b   1.000
_cell.length_c   1.000
_cell.angle_alpha   90.00
_cell.angle_beta   90.00
_cell.angle_gamma   90.00
#
_symmetry.space_group_name_H-M   'P 1'
#
loop_
_entity.id
_entity.type
_entity.pdbx_description
1 polymer ?
#
loop_
_entity_poly.entity_id
_entity_poly.type
_entity_poly.pdbx_seq_one_letter_code
_entity_poly.pdbx_strand_id
1 'polypeptide(L)'
;MREQNRILVLYGSQTFTAQEVAERVWRKTKALGFRGPVQAMDDYPISRLIHENFVIFVCSTTGQGDEPDNMKKFWKFLLRKSLPPNSLMTLRFGVVGLGDSSYEKFNFAGKKLHKRLKQLGATPLLDIGLCDYQHDLGHDAVLTPWLDQLFIKLKCYFPNLQTDNMNDTFIPKWKVSIIKKEIPVVLDSEYEDIYFARGQKSYYLEANLLKVTKNIRTTEETHFQTKDDKAKCDLCHSLYSVKGGSTTNLKKHLMKKHRSSYETIIPCSMSDEAVLEAPIPSTSASTESTNPVIKKK
;
A
#
# COMPACT_ATOMS: atom_id res chain seq x y z
N MET A 1 10.55 -27.69 -7.61
CA MET A 1 9.81 -28.11 -6.38
C MET A 1 8.68 -27.13 -6.16
N ARG A 2 7.49 -27.58 -5.69
CA ARG A 2 6.44 -26.64 -5.24
C ARG A 2 6.83 -26.15 -3.83
N GLU A 3 6.93 -24.83 -3.64
CA GLU A 3 7.14 -24.25 -2.31
C GLU A 3 5.96 -24.65 -1.39
N GLN A 4 6.21 -25.50 -0.39
CA GLN A 4 5.12 -26.06 0.43
C GLN A 4 4.38 -25.00 1.28
N ASN A 5 4.93 -23.80 1.47
CA ASN A 5 4.33 -22.70 2.22
C ASN A 5 4.30 -21.39 1.38
N ARG A 6 3.53 -21.38 0.28
CA ARG A 6 3.37 -20.20 -0.60
C ARG A 6 1.93 -19.71 -0.63
N ILE A 7 1.74 -18.42 -0.29
CA ILE A 7 0.50 -17.67 -0.50
C ILE A 7 0.85 -16.41 -1.30
N LEU A 8 0.34 -16.31 -2.52
CA LEU A 8 0.47 -15.12 -3.37
C LEU A 8 -0.58 -14.08 -2.96
N VAL A 9 -0.22 -12.80 -2.94
CA VAL A 9 -1.18 -11.69 -2.76
C VAL A 9 -1.18 -10.82 -4.01
N LEU A 10 -2.35 -10.65 -4.64
CA LEU A 10 -2.52 -9.83 -5.84
C LEU A 10 -3.44 -8.63 -5.57
N TYR A 11 -3.11 -7.45 -6.09
CA TYR A 11 -3.92 -6.24 -5.85
C TYR A 11 -4.32 -5.45 -7.11
N GLY A 12 -5.57 -4.98 -7.09
CA GLY A 12 -6.13 -3.99 -8.00
C GLY A 12 -6.39 -2.69 -7.24
N SER A 13 -5.68 -1.62 -7.60
CA SER A 13 -5.64 -0.36 -6.86
C SER A 13 -5.56 0.86 -7.79
N GLN A 14 -6.37 1.88 -7.53
CA GLN A 14 -6.30 3.17 -8.26
C GLN A 14 -5.53 4.24 -7.47
N THR A 15 -5.80 4.35 -6.17
CA THR A 15 -5.26 5.38 -5.26
C THR A 15 -4.43 4.77 -4.14
N PHE A 16 -3.71 3.68 -4.44
CA PHE A 16 -2.82 2.93 -3.54
C PHE A 16 -3.45 2.26 -2.29
N THR A 17 -4.68 2.58 -1.88
CA THR A 17 -5.34 1.97 -0.70
C THR A 17 -5.42 0.43 -0.76
N ALA A 18 -5.74 -0.15 -1.92
CA ALA A 18 -5.75 -1.62 -2.07
C ALA A 18 -4.35 -2.23 -2.11
N GLN A 19 -3.32 -1.47 -2.52
CA GLN A 19 -1.93 -1.91 -2.40
C GLN A 19 -1.51 -1.92 -0.93
N GLU A 20 -1.80 -0.88 -0.14
CA GLU A 20 -1.45 -0.83 1.27
C GLU A 20 -2.09 -1.98 2.07
N VAL A 21 -3.38 -2.22 1.84
CA VAL A 21 -4.11 -3.36 2.40
C VAL A 21 -3.46 -4.68 1.98
N ALA A 22 -3.13 -4.86 0.70
CA ALA A 22 -2.45 -6.07 0.22
C ALA A 22 -1.06 -6.26 0.85
N GLU A 23 -0.26 -5.22 0.98
CA GLU A 23 1.03 -5.25 1.68
C GLU A 23 0.86 -5.60 3.17
N ARG A 24 -0.26 -5.21 3.81
CA ARG A 24 -0.57 -5.55 5.20
C ARG A 24 -0.99 -7.01 5.35
N VAL A 25 -1.87 -7.51 4.49
CA VAL A 25 -2.23 -8.94 4.40
C VAL A 25 -0.98 -9.78 4.18
N TRP A 26 -0.15 -9.39 3.21
CA TRP A 26 1.10 -10.06 2.89
C TRP A 26 2.10 -10.08 4.05
N ARG A 27 2.32 -8.94 4.74
CA ARG A 27 3.14 -8.86 5.96
C ARG A 27 2.66 -9.86 7.02
N LYS A 28 1.35 -9.93 7.28
CA LYS A 28 0.77 -10.90 8.23
C LYS A 28 1.00 -12.36 7.76
N THR A 29 0.80 -12.69 6.47
CA THR A 29 1.13 -14.04 5.97
C THR A 29 2.63 -14.37 6.04
N LYS A 30 3.52 -13.41 5.83
CA LYS A 30 4.96 -13.63 5.90
C LYS A 30 5.47 -13.82 7.33
N ALA A 31 4.82 -13.21 8.33
CA ALA A 31 5.07 -13.48 9.75
C ALA A 31 4.71 -14.91 10.14
N LEU A 32 3.73 -15.51 9.47
CA LEU A 32 3.37 -16.93 9.58
C LEU A 32 4.29 -17.88 8.77
N GLY A 33 5.40 -17.38 8.21
CA GLY A 33 6.38 -18.18 7.47
C GLY A 33 6.07 -18.43 6.00
N PHE A 34 4.96 -17.91 5.46
CA PHE A 34 4.65 -18.03 4.03
C PHE A 34 5.62 -17.20 3.17
N ARG A 35 6.01 -17.73 2.00
CA ARG A 35 7.06 -17.16 1.11
C ARG A 35 6.55 -16.51 -0.18
N GLY A 36 5.24 -16.47 -0.41
CA GLY A 36 4.69 -15.85 -1.62
C GLY A 36 4.80 -14.31 -1.61
N PRO A 37 4.82 -13.66 -2.79
CA PRO A 37 5.01 -12.21 -2.93
C PRO A 37 3.68 -11.44 -2.89
N VAL A 38 3.76 -10.10 -2.86
CA VAL A 38 2.65 -9.17 -3.07
C VAL A 38 2.85 -8.37 -4.35
N GLN A 39 1.90 -8.40 -5.28
CA GLN A 39 2.10 -7.89 -6.65
C GLN A 39 0.85 -7.23 -7.23
N ALA A 40 1.04 -6.25 -8.11
CA ALA A 40 -0.05 -5.70 -8.91
C ALA A 40 -0.60 -6.74 -9.89
N MET A 41 -1.89 -6.68 -10.21
CA MET A 41 -2.54 -7.66 -11.09
C MET A 41 -2.05 -7.59 -12.55
N ASP A 42 -1.51 -6.47 -13.00
CA ASP A 42 -0.92 -6.29 -14.34
C ASP A 42 0.56 -6.65 -14.44
N ASP A 43 1.31 -6.58 -13.33
CA ASP A 43 2.67 -7.15 -13.23
C ASP A 43 2.66 -8.69 -13.13
N TYR A 44 1.61 -9.29 -12.54
CA TYR A 44 1.54 -10.75 -12.40
C TYR A 44 1.22 -11.47 -13.72
N PRO A 45 2.05 -12.43 -14.18
CA PRO A 45 1.78 -13.21 -15.39
C PRO A 45 0.62 -14.19 -15.18
N ILE A 46 -0.59 -13.80 -15.59
CA ILE A 46 -1.83 -14.56 -15.35
C ILE A 46 -1.81 -16.02 -15.85
N SER A 47 -0.95 -16.37 -16.82
CA SER A 47 -0.72 -17.75 -17.25
C SER A 47 -0.19 -18.65 -16.13
N ARG A 48 0.48 -18.10 -15.10
CA ARG A 48 0.94 -18.84 -13.92
C ARG A 48 -0.15 -19.09 -12.89
N LEU A 49 -1.29 -18.41 -12.96
CA LEU A 49 -2.36 -18.51 -11.94
C LEU A 49 -2.92 -19.93 -11.79
N ILE A 50 -2.93 -20.72 -12.88
CA ILE A 50 -3.35 -22.13 -12.88
C ILE A 50 -2.42 -23.05 -12.07
N HIS A 51 -1.23 -22.58 -11.70
CA HIS A 51 -0.23 -23.32 -10.93
C HIS A 51 -0.14 -22.88 -9.46
N GLU A 52 -0.85 -21.82 -9.05
CA GLU A 52 -0.88 -21.35 -7.66
C GLU A 52 -1.93 -22.14 -6.85
N ASN A 53 -1.55 -22.52 -5.63
CA ASN A 53 -2.43 -23.26 -4.72
C ASN A 53 -3.25 -22.33 -3.80
N PHE A 54 -2.68 -21.19 -3.39
CA PHE A 54 -3.29 -20.23 -2.46
C PHE A 54 -3.03 -18.80 -2.94
N VAL A 55 -4.10 -18.04 -3.24
CA VAL A 55 -4.01 -16.63 -3.66
C VAL A 55 -5.00 -15.76 -2.90
N ILE A 56 -4.56 -14.63 -2.37
CA ILE A 56 -5.44 -13.61 -1.80
C ILE A 56 -5.50 -12.44 -2.77
N PHE A 57 -6.72 -12.03 -3.15
CA PHE A 57 -6.96 -10.90 -4.03
C PHE A 57 -7.48 -9.70 -3.21
N VAL A 58 -6.85 -8.54 -3.36
CA VAL A 58 -7.34 -7.27 -2.82
C VAL A 58 -7.77 -6.37 -3.96
N CYS A 59 -9.03 -5.94 -4.00
CA CYS A 59 -9.60 -5.28 -5.17
C CYS A 59 -10.41 -4.06 -4.76
N SER A 60 -9.91 -2.86 -5.06
CA SER A 60 -10.72 -1.63 -4.97
C SER A 60 -11.74 -1.56 -6.10
N THR A 61 -12.85 -0.85 -5.86
CA THR A 61 -13.84 -0.51 -6.89
C THR A 61 -13.67 0.96 -7.29
N THR A 62 -13.76 1.27 -8.58
CA THR A 62 -13.54 2.63 -9.11
C THR A 62 -14.77 3.15 -9.87
N GLY A 63 -14.87 4.47 -9.99
CA GLY A 63 -15.85 5.14 -10.85
C GLY A 63 -17.28 4.61 -10.67
N GLN A 64 -17.85 4.06 -11.75
CA GLN A 64 -19.21 3.53 -11.77
C GLN A 64 -19.24 2.00 -11.59
N GLY A 65 -18.46 1.48 -10.64
CA GLY A 65 -18.37 0.05 -10.32
C GLY A 65 -17.38 -0.74 -11.17
N ASP A 66 -16.38 -0.05 -11.70
CA ASP A 66 -15.39 -0.58 -12.65
C ASP A 66 -14.12 -1.03 -11.93
N GLU A 67 -13.40 -1.97 -12.53
CA GLU A 67 -12.11 -2.41 -12.01
C GLU A 67 -11.02 -1.33 -12.15
N PRO A 68 -10.04 -1.26 -11.22
CA PRO A 68 -8.92 -0.34 -11.28
C PRO A 68 -8.05 -0.54 -12.53
N ASP A 69 -7.35 0.50 -12.97
CA ASP A 69 -6.55 0.46 -14.21
C ASP A 69 -5.52 -0.69 -14.22
N ASN A 70 -4.81 -0.88 -13.11
CA ASN A 70 -3.80 -1.95 -12.94
C ASN A 70 -4.42 -3.37 -12.83
N MET A 71 -5.75 -3.50 -12.88
CA MET A 71 -6.46 -4.78 -12.94
C MET A 71 -7.05 -5.07 -14.33
N LYS A 72 -7.21 -4.08 -15.22
CA LYS A 72 -7.95 -4.21 -16.49
C LYS A 72 -7.44 -5.33 -17.40
N LYS A 73 -6.11 -5.53 -17.51
CA LYS A 73 -5.53 -6.61 -18.32
C LYS A 73 -5.87 -8.00 -17.75
N PHE A 74 -5.67 -8.17 -16.45
CA PHE A 74 -5.95 -9.40 -15.70
C PHE A 74 -7.44 -9.77 -15.77
N TRP A 75 -8.32 -8.79 -15.53
CA TRP A 75 -9.76 -8.96 -15.56
C TRP A 75 -10.30 -9.34 -16.96
N LYS A 76 -9.86 -8.65 -18.01
CA LYS A 76 -10.22 -8.98 -19.40
C LYS A 76 -9.81 -10.41 -19.78
N PHE A 77 -8.68 -10.92 -19.27
CA PHE A 77 -8.30 -12.32 -19.48
C PHE A 77 -9.24 -13.28 -18.74
N LEU A 78 -9.53 -13.05 -17.46
CA LEU A 78 -10.46 -13.90 -16.69
C LEU A 78 -11.86 -13.98 -17.33
N LEU A 79 -12.34 -12.91 -17.98
CA LEU A 79 -13.63 -12.86 -18.66
C LEU A 79 -13.69 -13.60 -20.02
N ARG A 80 -12.58 -14.16 -20.52
CA ARG A 80 -12.56 -14.90 -21.79
C ARG A 80 -13.49 -16.12 -21.72
N LYS A 81 -14.43 -16.22 -22.69
CA LYS A 81 -15.36 -17.36 -22.83
C LYS A 81 -14.66 -18.68 -23.17
N SER A 82 -13.44 -18.63 -23.72
CA SER A 82 -12.64 -19.78 -24.09
C SER A 82 -11.93 -20.46 -22.91
N LEU A 83 -11.99 -19.90 -21.69
CA LEU A 83 -11.40 -20.53 -20.51
C LEU A 83 -12.32 -21.66 -20.01
N PRO A 84 -11.83 -22.91 -19.87
CA PRO A 84 -12.59 -23.99 -19.26
C PRO A 84 -13.12 -23.62 -17.86
N PRO A 85 -14.33 -24.08 -17.48
CA PRO A 85 -14.94 -23.76 -16.18
C PRO A 85 -14.21 -24.39 -14.98
N ASN A 86 -13.18 -25.20 -15.23
CA ASN A 86 -12.33 -25.85 -14.24
C ASN A 86 -10.87 -25.38 -14.31
N SER A 87 -10.56 -24.29 -15.03
CA SER A 87 -9.20 -23.75 -15.23
C SER A 87 -8.42 -23.48 -13.94
N LEU A 88 -9.13 -23.22 -12.84
CA LEU A 88 -8.58 -22.88 -11.52
C LEU A 88 -8.97 -23.92 -10.45
N MET A 89 -9.25 -25.18 -10.81
CA MET A 89 -9.70 -26.22 -9.87
C MET A 89 -8.75 -26.44 -8.67
N THR A 90 -7.45 -26.18 -8.84
CA THR A 90 -6.42 -26.33 -7.79
C THR A 90 -6.27 -25.10 -6.91
N LEU A 91 -6.85 -23.97 -7.31
CA LEU A 91 -6.69 -22.68 -6.65
C LEU A 91 -7.67 -22.55 -5.48
N ARG A 92 -7.12 -22.36 -4.28
CA ARG A 92 -7.86 -21.87 -3.12
C ARG A 92 -7.65 -20.35 -2.99
N PHE A 93 -8.70 -19.59 -2.74
CA PHE A 93 -8.59 -18.12 -2.79
C PHE A 93 -9.38 -17.36 -1.73
N GLY A 94 -8.87 -16.18 -1.36
CA GLY A 94 -9.61 -15.17 -0.60
C GLY A 94 -9.80 -13.90 -1.44
N VAL A 95 -10.87 -13.14 -1.20
CA VAL A 95 -11.07 -11.80 -1.79
C VAL A 95 -11.40 -10.81 -0.69
N VAL A 96 -10.64 -9.72 -0.66
CA VAL A 96 -10.95 -8.50 0.09
C VAL A 96 -11.31 -7.43 -0.94
N GLY A 97 -12.59 -7.10 -1.03
CA GLY A 97 -13.06 -5.92 -1.74
C GLY A 97 -12.83 -4.67 -0.88
N LEU A 98 -12.35 -3.59 -1.49
CA LEU A 98 -12.47 -2.24 -0.96
C LEU A 98 -13.52 -1.46 -1.77
N GLY A 99 -14.44 -0.81 -1.07
CA GLY A 99 -15.47 0.03 -1.66
C GLY A 99 -15.97 1.06 -0.66
N ASP A 100 -16.93 1.86 -1.10
CA ASP A 100 -17.54 2.93 -0.33
C ASP A 100 -19.06 2.81 -0.50
N SER A 101 -19.81 2.69 0.60
CA SER A 101 -21.26 2.47 0.58
C SER A 101 -22.09 3.69 0.18
N SER A 102 -21.49 4.89 0.09
CA SER A 102 -22.14 6.06 -0.51
C SER A 102 -22.30 5.93 -2.04
N TYR A 103 -21.62 4.97 -2.68
CA TYR A 103 -21.76 4.65 -4.10
C TYR A 103 -22.68 3.44 -4.29
N GLU A 104 -23.66 3.57 -5.19
CA GLU A 104 -24.64 2.52 -5.54
C GLU A 104 -23.99 1.14 -5.79
N LYS A 105 -22.84 1.13 -6.49
CA LYS A 105 -22.11 -0.11 -6.84
C LYS A 105 -21.06 -0.47 -5.80
N PHE A 106 -21.44 -0.45 -4.53
CA PHE A 106 -20.61 -0.82 -3.38
C PHE A 106 -19.89 -2.17 -3.60
N ASN A 107 -18.55 -2.15 -3.56
CA ASN A 107 -17.67 -3.32 -3.71
C ASN A 107 -17.86 -4.14 -5.00
N PHE A 108 -18.41 -3.53 -6.07
CA PHE A 108 -18.84 -4.27 -7.26
C PHE A 108 -17.70 -4.96 -8.02
N ALA A 109 -16.49 -4.40 -8.05
CA ALA A 109 -15.32 -5.03 -8.68
C ALA A 109 -14.89 -6.30 -7.90
N GLY A 110 -14.77 -6.22 -6.57
CA GLY A 110 -14.46 -7.37 -5.72
C GLY A 110 -15.54 -8.47 -5.80
N LYS A 111 -16.82 -8.10 -5.76
CA LYS A 111 -17.96 -9.02 -5.92
C LYS A 111 -17.93 -9.75 -7.28
N LYS A 112 -17.67 -9.02 -8.38
CA LYS A 112 -17.47 -9.60 -9.72
C LYS A 112 -16.29 -10.59 -9.73
N LEU A 113 -15.15 -10.21 -9.16
CA LEU A 113 -13.94 -11.04 -9.11
C LEU A 113 -14.18 -12.36 -8.36
N HIS A 114 -14.74 -12.31 -7.14
CA HIS A 114 -15.06 -13.50 -6.36
C HIS A 114 -16.04 -14.44 -7.11
N LYS A 115 -17.09 -13.89 -7.74
CA LYS A 115 -18.02 -14.68 -8.55
C LYS A 115 -17.33 -15.34 -9.75
N ARG A 116 -16.45 -14.63 -10.46
CA ARG A 116 -15.76 -15.15 -11.65
C ARG A 116 -14.72 -16.21 -11.32
N LEU A 117 -14.01 -16.09 -10.19
CA LEU A 117 -13.07 -17.12 -9.72
C LEU A 117 -13.80 -18.44 -9.42
N LYS A 118 -14.96 -18.39 -8.74
CA LYS A 118 -15.81 -19.57 -8.52
C LYS A 118 -16.30 -20.21 -9.82
N GLN A 119 -16.68 -19.40 -10.82
CA GLN A 119 -17.07 -19.88 -12.16
C GLN A 119 -15.94 -20.56 -12.95
N LEU A 120 -14.68 -20.36 -12.55
CA LEU A 120 -13.50 -20.99 -13.14
C LEU A 120 -12.98 -22.18 -12.30
N GLY A 121 -13.75 -22.61 -11.30
CA GLY A 121 -13.46 -23.78 -10.47
C GLY A 121 -12.63 -23.50 -9.21
N ALA A 122 -12.25 -22.25 -8.96
CA ALA A 122 -11.48 -21.90 -7.77
C ALA A 122 -12.35 -22.05 -6.50
N THR A 123 -11.74 -22.59 -5.43
CA THR A 123 -12.42 -22.83 -4.16
C THR A 123 -12.20 -21.65 -3.21
N PRO A 124 -13.26 -20.95 -2.73
CA PRO A 124 -13.09 -19.89 -1.74
C PRO A 124 -12.62 -20.47 -0.40
N LEU A 125 -11.64 -19.81 0.23
CA LEU A 125 -11.19 -20.10 1.61
C LEU A 125 -12.19 -19.57 2.64
N LEU A 126 -12.79 -18.42 2.32
CA LEU A 126 -13.72 -17.63 3.11
C LEU A 126 -14.73 -16.95 2.17
N ASP A 127 -15.80 -16.43 2.75
CA ASP A 127 -16.61 -15.42 2.07
C ASP A 127 -15.81 -14.14 1.78
N ILE A 128 -16.32 -13.35 0.85
CA ILE A 128 -15.68 -12.09 0.44
C ILE A 128 -15.72 -11.06 1.58
N GLY A 129 -14.54 -10.55 1.97
CA GLY A 129 -14.46 -9.39 2.85
C GLY A 129 -14.89 -8.14 2.08
N LEU A 130 -15.96 -7.47 2.50
CA LEU A 130 -16.51 -6.27 1.86
C LEU A 130 -16.17 -5.03 2.72
N CYS A 131 -14.94 -4.54 2.63
CA CYS A 131 -14.53 -3.37 3.39
C CYS A 131 -15.25 -2.10 2.90
N ASP A 132 -15.69 -1.26 3.83
CA ASP A 132 -16.36 0.01 3.56
C ASP A 132 -15.53 1.20 4.03
N TYR A 133 -15.40 2.21 3.18
CA TYR A 133 -14.75 3.48 3.49
C TYR A 133 -15.60 4.37 4.41
N GLN A 134 -16.93 4.21 4.43
CA GLN A 134 -17.84 5.02 5.25
C GLN A 134 -18.01 4.51 6.69
N HIS A 135 -17.45 3.36 7.03
CA HIS A 135 -17.50 2.83 8.39
C HIS A 135 -16.54 3.61 9.31
N ASP A 136 -16.87 3.81 10.60
CA ASP A 136 -16.05 4.61 11.54
C ASP A 136 -14.61 4.09 11.69
N LEU A 137 -14.45 2.77 11.77
CA LEU A 137 -13.16 2.07 11.74
C LEU A 137 -12.59 1.84 10.32
N GLY A 138 -13.19 2.47 9.30
CA GLY A 138 -12.88 2.30 7.88
C GLY A 138 -12.81 0.82 7.45
N HIS A 139 -11.82 0.51 6.63
CA HIS A 139 -11.62 -0.84 6.10
C HIS A 139 -11.27 -1.89 7.18
N ASP A 140 -10.81 -1.46 8.37
CA ASP A 140 -10.37 -2.38 9.44
C ASP A 140 -11.53 -3.09 10.14
N ALA A 141 -12.73 -2.51 10.09
CA ALA A 141 -13.96 -3.12 10.60
C ALA A 141 -14.21 -4.53 10.03
N VAL A 142 -13.87 -4.72 8.75
CA VAL A 142 -14.05 -6.00 8.05
C VAL A 142 -12.72 -6.71 7.86
N LEU A 143 -11.63 -6.00 7.56
CA LEU A 143 -10.34 -6.61 7.25
C LEU A 143 -9.72 -7.36 8.45
N THR A 144 -9.83 -6.82 9.66
CA THR A 144 -9.26 -7.46 10.86
C THR A 144 -9.93 -8.81 11.17
N PRO A 145 -11.26 -8.89 11.39
CA PRO A 145 -11.91 -10.18 11.64
C PRO A 145 -11.83 -11.14 10.45
N TRP A 146 -11.78 -10.63 9.20
CA TRP A 146 -11.57 -11.48 8.03
C TRP A 146 -10.17 -12.13 8.02
N LEU A 147 -9.13 -11.42 8.48
CA LEU A 147 -7.78 -11.98 8.64
C LEU A 147 -7.72 -13.03 9.74
N ASP A 148 -8.38 -12.81 10.88
CA ASP A 148 -8.42 -13.80 11.97
C ASP A 148 -9.10 -15.10 11.51
N GLN A 149 -10.22 -14.99 10.80
CA GLN A 149 -10.88 -16.13 10.15
C GLN A 149 -10.00 -16.81 9.10
N LEU A 150 -9.18 -16.03 8.36
CA LEU A 150 -8.25 -16.58 7.37
C LEU A 150 -7.17 -17.43 8.04
N PHE A 151 -6.59 -16.97 9.14
CA PHE A 151 -5.56 -17.74 9.85
C PHE A 151 -6.12 -19.02 10.47
N ILE A 152 -7.35 -18.98 11.01
CA ILE A 152 -8.09 -20.18 11.44
C ILE A 152 -8.26 -21.17 10.28
N LYS A 153 -8.71 -20.71 9.10
CA LYS A 153 -8.85 -21.58 7.92
C LYS A 153 -7.51 -22.09 7.38
N LEU A 154 -6.44 -21.31 7.45
CA LEU A 154 -5.11 -21.74 7.02
C LEU A 154 -4.54 -22.84 7.91
N LYS A 155 -4.80 -22.86 9.23
CA LYS A 155 -4.43 -24.00 10.10
C LYS A 155 -5.01 -25.34 9.62
N CYS A 156 -6.20 -25.33 9.00
CA CYS A 156 -6.79 -26.55 8.42
C CYS A 156 -6.01 -27.12 7.22
N TYR A 157 -5.21 -26.29 6.53
CA TYR A 157 -4.39 -26.71 5.40
C TYR A 157 -2.89 -26.82 5.75
N PHE A 158 -2.46 -26.12 6.79
CA PHE A 158 -1.08 -26.05 7.28
C PHE A 158 -1.08 -26.33 8.79
N PRO A 159 -1.09 -27.61 9.23
CA PRO A 159 -1.22 -27.94 10.66
C PRO A 159 -0.08 -27.40 11.54
N ASN A 160 1.11 -27.24 10.97
CA ASN A 160 2.31 -26.74 11.66
C ASN A 160 2.39 -25.19 11.71
N LEU A 161 1.28 -24.48 11.45
CA LEU A 161 1.25 -23.03 11.35
C LEU A 161 1.25 -22.37 12.74
N GLN A 162 2.41 -21.84 13.15
CA GLN A 162 2.58 -21.08 14.38
C GLN A 162 1.98 -19.67 14.24
N THR A 163 0.86 -19.41 14.93
CA THR A 163 0.21 -18.08 14.94
C THR A 163 0.73 -17.13 16.00
N ASP A 164 1.41 -17.67 17.00
CA ASP A 164 1.43 -17.04 18.32
C ASP A 164 2.49 -15.92 18.39
N ASN A 165 3.48 -15.96 17.49
CA ASN A 165 4.55 -14.97 17.33
C ASN A 165 4.22 -13.84 16.31
N MET A 166 2.96 -13.74 15.83
CA MET A 166 2.58 -12.79 14.75
C MET A 166 2.69 -11.31 15.13
N ASN A 167 2.64 -10.97 16.42
CA ASN A 167 2.67 -9.58 16.88
C ASN A 167 4.10 -9.09 17.17
N ASP A 168 5.02 -9.99 17.54
CA ASP A 168 6.41 -9.66 17.83
C ASP A 168 7.32 -9.65 16.59
N THR A 169 6.85 -10.21 15.47
CA THR A 169 7.64 -10.32 14.23
C THR A 169 7.50 -9.06 13.36
N PHE A 170 8.38 -8.07 13.53
CA PHE A 170 8.47 -6.93 12.62
C PHE A 170 9.03 -7.35 11.25
N ILE A 171 8.26 -7.10 10.19
CA ILE A 171 8.67 -7.36 8.80
C ILE A 171 8.78 -6.02 8.07
N PRO A 172 10.01 -5.50 7.86
CA PRO A 172 10.19 -4.25 7.13
C PRO A 172 9.84 -4.41 5.65
N LYS A 173 9.31 -3.33 5.07
CA LYS A 173 9.08 -3.22 3.61
C LYS A 173 10.39 -3.26 2.82
N TRP A 174 11.44 -2.65 3.37
CA TRP A 174 12.75 -2.52 2.74
C TRP A 174 13.83 -3.23 3.56
N LYS A 175 14.75 -3.93 2.89
CA LYS A 175 16.00 -4.36 3.52
C LYS A 175 16.95 -3.15 3.55
N VAL A 176 17.20 -2.60 4.73
CA VAL A 176 18.19 -1.53 4.92
C VAL A 176 19.55 -2.16 5.25
N SER A 177 20.60 -1.69 4.59
CA SER A 177 21.97 -2.12 4.81
C SER A 177 22.90 -0.90 4.79
N ILE A 178 23.72 -0.75 5.82
CA ILE A 178 24.63 0.40 5.96
C ILE A 178 25.91 0.10 5.18
N ILE A 179 26.12 0.81 4.07
CA ILE A 179 27.35 0.71 3.28
C ILE A 179 28.45 1.50 3.98
N LYS A 180 29.39 0.80 4.61
CA LYS A 180 30.66 1.39 5.04
C LYS A 180 31.60 1.44 3.82
N LYS A 181 32.05 2.63 3.42
CA LYS A 181 33.20 2.77 2.50
C LYS A 181 34.38 1.98 3.12
N GLU A 182 35.16 1.17 2.40
CA GLU A 182 35.44 1.16 0.96
C GLU A 182 35.27 -0.26 0.38
N ILE A 183 34.36 -0.44 -0.58
CA ILE A 183 34.35 -1.61 -1.49
C ILE A 183 34.00 -1.06 -2.88
N PRO A 184 34.76 -1.39 -3.95
CA PRO A 184 34.35 -1.07 -5.31
C PRO A 184 32.99 -1.73 -5.58
N VAL A 185 32.00 -0.95 -5.97
CA VAL A 185 30.66 -1.47 -6.26
C VAL A 185 30.77 -2.46 -7.42
N VAL A 186 30.66 -3.75 -7.11
CA VAL A 186 30.48 -4.80 -8.11
C VAL A 186 29.08 -4.61 -8.69
N LEU A 187 29.03 -3.78 -9.74
CA LEU A 187 27.89 -3.60 -10.63
C LEU A 187 27.77 -4.83 -11.53
N ASP A 188 27.49 -6.00 -10.94
CA ASP A 188 27.22 -7.20 -11.71
C ASP A 188 26.10 -8.06 -11.11
N SER A 189 25.16 -8.42 -12.00
CA SER A 189 24.05 -9.36 -11.84
C SER A 189 23.09 -9.23 -10.63
N GLU A 190 21.80 -9.06 -10.95
CA GLU A 190 20.66 -9.56 -10.16
C GLU A 190 20.48 -9.06 -8.71
N TYR A 191 20.14 -7.76 -8.57
CA TYR A 191 19.18 -7.36 -7.53
C TYR A 191 17.78 -7.93 -7.86
N GLU A 192 17.58 -9.24 -7.65
CA GLU A 192 16.24 -9.82 -7.59
C GLU A 192 15.53 -9.29 -6.34
N ASP A 193 14.76 -8.22 -6.54
CA ASP A 193 13.93 -7.62 -5.51
C ASP A 193 12.80 -8.59 -5.15
N ILE A 194 13.04 -9.44 -4.13
CA ILE A 194 12.12 -10.51 -3.68
C ILE A 194 10.72 -10.01 -3.28
N TYR A 195 10.53 -8.69 -3.20
CA TYR A 195 9.28 -8.02 -2.90
C TYR A 195 8.48 -7.66 -4.17
N PHE A 196 9.13 -7.53 -5.33
CA PHE A 196 8.53 -7.14 -6.61
C PHE A 196 9.02 -8.04 -7.75
N ALA A 197 8.18 -8.94 -8.28
CA ALA A 197 8.58 -9.68 -9.47
C ALA A 197 8.58 -8.76 -10.69
N ARG A 198 9.78 -8.32 -11.10
CA ARG A 198 10.11 -7.78 -12.44
C ARG A 198 9.08 -6.77 -12.99
N GLY A 199 8.48 -5.98 -12.10
CA GLY A 199 7.45 -4.99 -12.44
C GLY A 199 8.04 -3.84 -13.24
N GLN A 200 7.23 -3.24 -14.11
CA GLN A 200 7.71 -2.15 -14.95
C GLN A 200 8.10 -0.93 -14.10
N LYS A 201 9.25 -0.30 -14.42
CA LYS A 201 9.66 0.97 -13.80
C LYS A 201 8.51 1.98 -13.87
N SER A 202 8.21 2.62 -12.74
CA SER A 202 7.07 3.53 -12.58
C SER A 202 6.98 4.59 -13.68
N TYR A 203 5.93 4.54 -14.50
CA TYR A 203 5.67 5.52 -15.58
C TYR A 203 5.42 6.97 -15.08
N TYR A 204 5.40 7.20 -13.77
CA TYR A 204 5.20 8.52 -13.14
C TYR A 204 6.46 9.40 -13.06
N LEU A 205 7.58 9.02 -13.69
CA LEU A 205 8.85 9.76 -13.61
C LEU A 205 8.88 11.04 -14.47
N GLU A 206 7.97 11.22 -15.42
CA GLU A 206 7.85 12.45 -16.21
C GLU A 206 6.88 13.46 -15.56
N ALA A 207 7.23 13.91 -14.35
CA ALA A 207 6.48 14.95 -13.64
C ALA A 207 6.70 16.33 -14.31
N ASN A 208 5.72 16.80 -15.06
CA ASN A 208 5.74 18.13 -15.67
C ASN A 208 5.73 19.24 -14.61
N LEU A 209 6.87 19.93 -14.42
CA LEU A 209 7.01 21.01 -13.46
C LEU A 209 6.38 22.30 -14.00
N LEU A 210 5.16 22.62 -13.56
CA LEU A 210 4.44 23.83 -13.97
C LEU A 210 4.68 25.00 -13.02
N LYS A 211 5.07 26.16 -13.55
CA LYS A 211 5.16 27.42 -12.79
C LYS A 211 3.78 28.05 -12.66
N VAL A 212 3.29 28.22 -11.43
CA VAL A 212 2.05 28.96 -11.14
C VAL A 212 2.25 30.43 -11.55
N THR A 213 1.50 30.88 -12.56
CA THR A 213 1.58 32.25 -13.10
C THR A 213 0.70 33.24 -12.33
N LYS A 214 -0.43 32.77 -11.78
CA LYS A 214 -1.41 33.59 -11.06
C LYS A 214 -2.18 32.72 -10.06
N ASN A 215 -2.38 33.23 -8.85
CA ASN A 215 -3.22 32.60 -7.83
C ASN A 215 -4.14 33.69 -7.24
N ILE A 216 -5.42 33.69 -7.63
CA ILE A 216 -6.42 34.67 -7.18
C ILE A 216 -7.50 33.94 -6.39
N ARG A 217 -7.91 34.52 -5.27
CA ARG A 217 -9.07 34.07 -4.51
C ARG A 217 -10.36 34.34 -5.32
N THR A 218 -11.12 33.28 -5.61
CA THR A 218 -12.41 33.36 -6.31
C THR A 218 -13.62 33.47 -5.37
N THR A 219 -13.39 33.45 -4.05
CA THR A 219 -14.41 33.50 -3.00
C THR A 219 -14.37 34.82 -2.25
N GLU A 220 -15.52 35.28 -1.76
CA GLU A 220 -15.65 36.45 -0.89
C GLU A 220 -14.65 36.45 0.27
N GLU A 221 -14.20 37.63 0.72
CA GLU A 221 -13.14 37.75 1.73
C GLU A 221 -13.48 37.03 3.05
N THR A 222 -14.77 36.99 3.40
CA THR A 222 -15.34 36.32 4.57
C THR A 222 -15.62 34.82 4.37
N HIS A 223 -15.67 34.33 3.12
CA HIS A 223 -15.99 32.93 2.82
C HIS A 223 -14.82 31.99 3.19
N PHE A 224 -14.98 31.23 4.28
CA PHE A 224 -14.08 30.13 4.66
C PHE A 224 -14.81 28.80 4.46
N GLN A 225 -14.36 27.99 3.49
CA GLN A 225 -14.84 26.61 3.33
C GLN A 225 -14.60 25.79 4.58
N THR A 226 -15.67 25.59 5.33
CA THR A 226 -15.72 24.84 6.58
C THR A 226 -17.16 24.40 6.79
N LYS A 227 -17.32 23.31 7.53
CA LYS A 227 -18.46 23.16 8.46
C LYS A 227 -17.91 23.53 9.85
N ASP A 228 -18.75 24.10 10.70
CA ASP A 228 -18.29 24.77 11.93
C ASP A 228 -17.66 23.83 12.98
N ASP A 229 -16.34 23.74 13.00
CA ASP A 229 -15.57 23.04 14.03
C ASP A 229 -14.61 24.00 14.77
N LYS A 230 -14.91 24.29 16.05
CA LYS A 230 -14.00 24.99 16.99
C LYS A 230 -13.64 24.04 18.13
N ALA A 231 -12.36 23.66 18.24
CA ALA A 231 -11.86 22.88 19.37
C ALA A 231 -11.43 23.79 20.53
N LYS A 232 -11.60 23.30 21.76
CA LYS A 232 -11.15 23.95 23.00
C LYS A 232 -9.84 23.31 23.46
N CYS A 233 -8.88 24.09 23.96
CA CYS A 233 -7.71 23.57 24.66
C CYS A 233 -8.02 23.39 26.15
N ASP A 234 -7.77 22.22 26.73
CA ASP A 234 -8.05 22.01 28.17
C ASP A 234 -7.02 22.67 29.11
N LEU A 235 -5.82 23.00 28.62
CA LEU A 235 -4.76 23.65 29.41
C LEU A 235 -4.90 25.18 29.51
N CYS A 236 -5.62 25.83 28.58
CA CYS A 236 -5.81 27.29 28.59
C CYS A 236 -7.21 27.77 28.16
N HIS A 237 -8.15 26.84 27.99
CA HIS A 237 -9.56 27.02 27.61
C HIS A 237 -9.84 27.87 26.36
N SER A 238 -8.80 28.22 25.60
CA SER A 238 -8.89 28.99 24.37
C SER A 238 -9.49 28.15 23.24
N LEU A 239 -10.32 28.78 22.40
CA LEU A 239 -11.00 28.15 21.26
C LEU A 239 -10.22 28.37 19.96
N TYR A 240 -10.10 27.33 19.14
CA TYR A 240 -9.34 27.33 17.88
C TYR A 240 -10.13 26.69 16.75
N SER A 241 -10.10 27.30 15.56
CA SER A 241 -10.77 26.75 14.37
C SER A 241 -10.03 25.52 13.83
N VAL A 242 -10.77 24.42 13.68
CA VAL A 242 -10.30 23.14 13.12
C VAL A 242 -10.84 23.01 11.70
N LYS A 243 -10.22 23.71 10.75
CA LYS A 243 -10.60 23.64 9.32
C LYS A 243 -10.38 22.21 8.78
N GLY A 244 -11.44 21.38 8.76
CA GLY A 244 -11.45 20.06 8.14
C GLY A 244 -10.70 18.96 8.91
N GLY A 245 -11.00 18.75 10.20
CA GLY A 245 -10.48 17.63 11.00
C GLY A 245 -8.97 17.63 11.31
N SER A 246 -8.21 18.59 10.77
CA SER A 246 -6.75 18.64 10.91
C SER A 246 -6.31 19.18 12.27
N THR A 247 -5.64 18.34 13.06
CA THR A 247 -5.04 18.71 14.37
C THR A 247 -3.88 19.71 14.28
N THR A 248 -3.50 20.16 13.07
CA THR A 248 -2.35 21.03 12.81
C THR A 248 -2.41 22.38 13.54
N ASN A 249 -3.60 22.98 13.68
CA ASN A 249 -3.74 24.25 14.42
C ASN A 249 -3.58 24.04 15.93
N LEU A 250 -4.11 22.94 16.47
CA LEU A 250 -3.90 22.54 17.87
C LEU A 250 -2.42 22.25 18.14
N LYS A 251 -1.74 21.51 17.24
CA LYS A 251 -0.28 21.26 17.30
C LYS A 251 0.53 22.55 17.33
N LYS A 252 0.21 23.53 16.46
CA LYS A 252 0.86 24.85 16.46
C LYS A 252 0.59 25.65 17.74
N HIS A 253 -0.62 25.56 18.29
CA HIS A 253 -0.95 26.20 19.57
C HIS A 253 -0.16 25.59 20.74
N LEU A 254 -0.15 24.25 20.87
CA LEU A 254 0.58 23.55 21.92
C LEU A 254 2.08 23.85 21.86
N MET A 255 2.69 23.76 20.66
CA MET A 255 4.10 24.13 20.41
C MET A 255 4.44 25.57 20.83
N LYS A 256 3.48 26.52 20.76
CA LYS A 256 3.73 27.95 21.01
C LYS A 256 3.39 28.41 22.44
N LYS A 257 2.37 27.82 23.09
CA LYS A 257 1.90 28.22 24.43
C LYS A 257 2.12 27.16 25.53
N HIS A 258 2.31 25.89 25.17
CA HIS A 258 2.44 24.77 26.12
C HIS A 258 3.68 23.92 25.78
N ARG A 259 4.76 24.58 25.37
CA ARG A 259 5.97 23.94 24.81
C ARG A 259 6.61 22.93 25.77
N SER A 260 6.70 23.26 27.05
CA SER A 260 7.24 22.39 28.11
C SER A 260 6.46 21.08 28.27
N SER A 261 5.14 21.09 28.06
CA SER A 261 4.29 19.88 28.07
C SER A 261 4.30 19.12 26.73
N TYR A 262 4.74 19.76 25.65
CA TYR A 262 4.85 19.16 24.33
C TYR A 262 6.20 18.44 24.14
N GLU A 263 7.31 19.04 24.59
CA GLU A 263 8.67 18.48 24.46
C GLU A 263 8.89 17.22 25.31
N THR A 264 7.99 16.90 26.24
CA THR A 264 7.97 15.63 26.99
C THR A 264 7.50 14.43 26.14
N ILE A 265 6.99 14.66 24.92
CA ILE A 265 6.51 13.63 23.99
C ILE A 265 7.40 13.61 22.73
N ILE A 266 8.57 12.96 22.84
CA ILE A 266 9.50 12.73 21.72
C ILE A 266 9.91 11.24 21.69
N PRO A 267 9.80 10.53 20.55
CA PRO A 267 10.34 9.18 20.41
C PRO A 267 11.88 9.20 20.32
N CYS A 268 12.53 8.14 20.80
CA CYS A 268 13.97 8.11 21.06
C CYS A 268 14.86 8.53 19.87
N SER A 269 15.78 9.46 20.14
CA SER A 269 17.00 9.81 19.39
C SER A 269 16.93 9.93 17.85
N MET A 270 16.83 11.17 17.35
CA MET A 270 17.33 11.53 16.02
C MET A 270 18.83 11.83 16.07
N SER A 271 19.67 10.81 15.85
CA SER A 271 21.13 10.99 15.71
C SER A 271 21.75 10.32 14.47
N ASP A 272 21.01 9.45 13.78
CA ASP A 272 21.50 8.71 12.60
C ASP A 272 20.80 9.19 11.33
N GLU A 273 21.53 9.91 10.46
CA GLU A 273 21.02 10.35 9.16
C GLU A 273 20.98 9.17 8.15
N ALA A 274 19.78 8.68 7.87
CA ALA A 274 19.56 7.70 6.80
C ALA A 274 19.15 8.41 5.49
N VAL A 275 20.05 8.44 4.51
CA VAL A 275 19.79 9.02 3.18
C VAL A 275 19.12 7.98 2.27
N LEU A 276 17.97 8.35 1.69
CA LEU A 276 17.32 7.64 0.59
C LEU A 276 17.51 8.45 -0.71
N GLU A 277 18.47 8.05 -1.53
CA GLU A 277 18.73 8.67 -2.83
C GLU A 277 18.00 7.96 -3.98
N ALA A 278 17.34 8.75 -4.84
CA ALA A 278 16.83 8.31 -6.13
C ALA A 278 17.63 9.03 -7.23
N PRO A 279 18.24 8.31 -8.20
CA PRO A 279 19.12 8.94 -9.17
C PRO A 279 18.35 9.67 -10.28
N ILE A 280 18.64 10.96 -10.45
CA ILE A 280 18.24 11.76 -11.62
C ILE A 280 19.37 11.65 -12.68
N PRO A 281 19.06 11.40 -13.96
CA PRO A 281 20.09 11.38 -15.00
C PRO A 281 20.57 12.79 -15.34
N SER A 282 21.88 12.97 -15.46
CA SER A 282 22.45 14.12 -16.17
C SER A 282 23.46 13.64 -17.21
N THR A 283 23.35 14.20 -18.41
CA THR A 283 24.18 13.86 -19.57
C THR A 283 25.56 14.52 -19.48
N SER A 284 26.54 13.85 -20.07
CA SER A 284 27.95 14.23 -20.11
C SER A 284 28.24 15.55 -20.83
N ALA A 285 29.14 16.35 -20.25
CA ALA A 285 30.17 17.07 -21.00
C ALA A 285 31.40 17.30 -20.11
N SER A 286 32.56 16.82 -20.55
CA SER A 286 33.87 16.98 -19.91
C SER A 286 34.57 18.25 -20.35
N THR A 287 35.35 18.88 -19.45
CA THR A 287 36.76 19.27 -19.70
C THR A 287 37.46 19.66 -18.38
N GLU A 288 38.77 19.43 -18.33
CA GLU A 288 39.65 19.66 -17.18
C GLU A 288 40.06 21.14 -17.04
N SER A 289 40.38 21.62 -15.83
CA SER A 289 41.78 21.80 -15.37
C SER A 289 41.95 22.64 -14.09
N THR A 290 43.00 22.32 -13.32
CA THR A 290 43.81 23.23 -12.45
C THR A 290 43.16 24.04 -11.30
N ASN A 291 43.47 23.61 -10.07
CA ASN A 291 43.61 24.42 -8.83
C ASN A 291 44.61 25.60 -9.02
N PRO A 292 44.59 26.71 -8.21
CA PRO A 292 44.61 26.64 -6.73
C PRO A 292 43.94 27.78 -5.88
N VAL A 293 43.57 27.40 -4.64
CA VAL A 293 43.75 28.07 -3.31
C VAL A 293 43.66 29.62 -3.20
N ILE A 294 42.81 30.14 -2.29
CA ILE A 294 43.19 31.02 -1.13
C ILE A 294 42.01 31.38 -0.17
N LYS A 295 42.23 31.04 1.11
CA LYS A 295 41.83 31.61 2.42
C LYS A 295 40.44 32.23 2.72
N LYS A 296 39.95 31.83 3.91
CA LYS A 296 38.97 32.50 4.79
C LYS A 296 39.23 34.00 5.01
N LYS A 297 38.14 34.75 5.19
CA LYS A 297 37.89 35.43 6.48
C LYS A 297 36.58 34.88 7.05
#